data_AF-A0A957KRG0-F1
#
_entry.id   AF-A0A957KRG0-F1
#
_cell.length_a   1.000
_cell.length_b   1.000
_cell.length_c   1.000
_cell.angle_alpha   90.00
_cell.angle_beta   90.00
_cell.angle_gamma   90.00
#
_symmetry.space_group_name_H-M   'P 1'
#
loop_
_entity.id
_entity.type
_entity.pdbx_description
1 polymer ?
#
loop_
_entity_poly.entity_id
_entity_poly.type
_entity_poly.pdbx_seq_one_letter_code
_entity_poly.pdbx_strand_id
1 'polypeptide(L)'
;VTVDAFETLAISNHTEQFIVEALRAAGALTVSLVAEVDGRVVGHIAFSPVTMSDGTVGWYGLGPVSVLPAYQGMGIGGALIVEGLARLRKLGARGCCLVGHPGYYGRFGFEHVDGLAYEGVPPEA
;
A
#
# COMPACT_ATOMS: atom_id res chain seq x y z
N VAL A 1 -4.01 2.75 -14.59
CA VAL A 1 -4.24 1.83 -13.45
C VAL A 1 -4.50 2.56 -12.15
N THR A 2 -3.54 3.28 -11.55
CA THR A 2 -3.77 3.96 -10.25
C THR A 2 -4.81 5.07 -10.37
N VAL A 3 -4.73 5.92 -11.40
CA VAL A 3 -5.77 6.93 -11.69
C VAL A 3 -7.15 6.26 -11.82
N ASP A 4 -7.29 5.33 -12.76
CA ASP A 4 -8.56 4.64 -13.04
C ASP A 4 -9.12 3.86 -11.84
N ALA A 5 -8.26 3.31 -10.98
CA ALA A 5 -8.67 2.55 -9.78
C ALA A 5 -9.32 3.45 -8.72
N PHE A 6 -8.90 4.72 -8.64
CA PHE A 6 -9.37 5.68 -7.65
C PHE A 6 -10.40 6.68 -8.19
N GLU A 7 -10.65 6.71 -9.51
CA GLU A 7 -11.55 7.66 -10.19
C GLU A 7 -12.94 7.80 -9.54
N THR A 8 -13.49 6.70 -9.02
CA THR A 8 -14.85 6.69 -8.43
C THR A 8 -14.88 6.51 -6.92
N LEU A 9 -13.72 6.46 -6.26
CA LEU A 9 -13.64 6.21 -4.82
C LEU A 9 -13.83 7.51 -4.03
N ALA A 10 -14.97 7.65 -3.35
CA ALA A 10 -15.32 8.83 -2.55
C ALA A 10 -14.33 9.16 -1.42
N ILE A 11 -13.51 8.19 -0.99
CA ILE A 11 -12.48 8.35 0.04
C ILE A 11 -11.15 8.86 -0.52
N SER A 12 -11.03 8.98 -1.85
CA SER A 12 -9.82 9.39 -2.53
C SER A 12 -9.75 10.90 -2.70
N ASN A 13 -8.54 11.46 -2.57
CA ASN A 13 -8.26 12.83 -3.01
C ASN A 13 -7.72 12.87 -4.45
N HIS A 14 -7.71 11.72 -5.15
CA HIS A 14 -7.18 11.52 -6.49
C HIS A 14 -5.71 11.94 -6.66
N THR A 15 -4.91 11.77 -5.61
CA THR A 15 -3.49 12.14 -5.56
C THR A 15 -2.55 10.93 -5.56
N GLU A 16 -3.10 9.71 -5.57
CA GLU A 16 -2.38 8.46 -5.39
C GLU A 16 -1.33 8.22 -6.48
N GLN A 17 -1.63 8.60 -7.73
CA GLN A 17 -0.66 8.55 -8.83
C GLN A 17 0.53 9.49 -8.61
N PHE A 18 0.29 10.69 -8.04
CA PHE A 18 1.35 11.65 -7.76
C PHE A 18 2.24 11.19 -6.61
N ILE A 19 1.66 10.49 -5.62
CA ILE A 19 2.43 9.85 -4.55
C ILE A 19 3.38 8.80 -5.13
N VAL A 20 2.90 7.93 -6.02
CA VAL A 20 3.74 6.91 -6.67
C VAL A 20 4.86 7.54 -7.50
N GLU A 21 4.55 8.60 -8.26
CA GLU A 21 5.54 9.32 -9.05
C GLU A 21 6.60 10.00 -8.16
N ALA A 22 6.18 10.67 -7.09
CA ALA A 22 7.08 11.32 -6.14
C ALA A 22 8.01 10.31 -5.44
N LEU A 23 7.47 9.18 -4.98
CA LEU A 23 8.26 8.10 -4.37
C LEU A 23 9.29 7.52 -5.36
N ARG A 24 8.90 7.36 -6.63
CA ARG A 24 9.81 6.88 -7.66
C ARG A 24 10.91 7.90 -7.95
N ALA A 25 10.55 9.18 -8.11
CA ALA A 25 11.51 10.25 -8.37
C ALA A 25 12.51 10.43 -7.21
N ALA A 26 12.06 10.22 -5.98
CA ALA A 26 12.90 10.24 -4.78
C ALA A 26 13.73 8.97 -4.56
N GLY A 27 13.58 7.93 -5.39
CA GLY A 27 14.23 6.63 -5.18
C GLY A 27 13.73 5.89 -3.93
N ALA A 28 12.58 6.29 -3.38
CA ALA A 28 11.99 5.76 -2.15
C ALA A 28 10.97 4.62 -2.41
N LEU A 29 10.71 4.28 -3.66
CA LEU A 29 9.79 3.20 -4.03
C LEU A 29 10.47 1.83 -3.90
N THR A 30 10.55 1.31 -2.66
CA THR A 30 11.33 0.11 -2.32
C THR A 30 10.78 -1.14 -3.00
N VAL A 31 9.46 -1.35 -2.96
CA VAL A 31 8.79 -2.43 -3.69
C VAL A 31 7.66 -1.83 -4.50
N SER A 32 7.61 -2.15 -5.79
CA SER A 32 6.53 -1.76 -6.69
C SER A 32 6.16 -2.95 -7.56
N LEU A 33 4.97 -3.51 -7.36
CA LEU A 33 4.50 -4.68 -8.08
C LEU A 33 3.31 -4.31 -8.95
N VAL A 34 3.21 -4.98 -10.10
CA VAL A 34 2.04 -4.91 -10.99
C VAL A 34 1.41 -6.29 -11.11
N ALA A 35 0.08 -6.31 -11.19
CA ALA A 35 -0.66 -7.48 -11.63
C ALA A 35 -1.01 -7.29 -13.10
N GLU A 36 -0.73 -8.31 -13.90
CA GLU A 36 -0.95 -8.31 -15.35
C GLU A 36 -1.94 -9.41 -15.74
N VAL A 37 -2.89 -9.07 -16.62
CA VAL A 37 -3.81 -10.01 -17.25
C VAL A 37 -3.74 -9.75 -18.75
N ASP A 38 -3.41 -10.77 -19.54
CA ASP A 38 -3.30 -10.71 -21.00
C ASP A 38 -2.48 -9.51 -21.52
N GLY A 39 -1.30 -9.25 -20.93
CA GLY A 39 -0.44 -8.13 -21.35
C GLY A 39 -0.82 -6.77 -20.76
N ARG A 40 -1.93 -6.67 -20.02
CA ARG A 40 -2.42 -5.41 -19.46
C ARG A 40 -2.17 -5.34 -17.96
N VAL A 41 -1.57 -4.25 -17.51
CA VAL A 41 -1.50 -3.94 -16.07
C VAL A 41 -2.88 -3.59 -15.54
N VAL A 42 -3.40 -4.45 -14.65
CA VAL A 42 -4.73 -4.32 -14.04
C VAL A 42 -4.68 -3.98 -12.55
N GLY A 43 -3.51 -4.12 -11.92
CA GLY A 43 -3.31 -3.70 -10.54
C GLY A 43 -1.88 -3.27 -10.26
N HIS A 44 -1.71 -2.49 -9.18
CA HIS A 44 -0.42 -1.98 -8.73
C HIS A 44 -0.41 -1.91 -7.20
N ILE A 45 0.75 -2.14 -6.59
CA ILE A 45 0.97 -1.85 -5.17
C ILE A 45 2.36 -1.25 -4.98
N ALA A 46 2.46 -0.29 -4.08
CA ALA A 46 3.70 0.37 -3.70
C ALA A 46 4.01 0.17 -2.21
N PHE A 47 5.31 0.08 -1.91
CA PHE A 47 5.85 0.13 -0.57
C PHE A 47 7.05 1.07 -0.52
N SER A 48 7.13 1.90 0.52
CA SER A 48 8.20 2.88 0.74
C SER A 48 8.66 2.88 2.19
N PRO A 49 9.91 3.30 2.50
CA PRO A 49 10.38 3.39 3.87
C PRO A 49 9.57 4.42 4.67
N VAL A 50 9.37 4.16 5.96
CA VAL A 50 8.82 5.14 6.90
C VAL A 50 9.81 5.40 8.03
N THR A 51 9.75 6.62 8.59
CA THR A 51 10.53 7.02 9.75
C THR A 51 9.67 6.88 11.00
N MET A 52 10.12 6.07 11.94
CA MET A 52 9.48 5.95 13.26
C MET A 52 10.01 7.04 14.19
N SER A 53 9.14 7.63 15.01
CA SER A 53 9.48 8.74 15.92
C SER A 53 10.47 8.35 17.03
N ASP A 54 10.51 7.07 17.39
CA ASP A 54 11.43 6.50 18.38
C ASP A 54 12.81 6.12 17.78
N GLY A 55 13.02 6.38 16.48
CA GLY A 55 14.25 6.03 15.77
C GLY A 55 14.30 4.57 15.28
N THR A 56 13.22 3.80 15.41
CA THR A 56 13.14 2.45 14.87
C THR A 56 13.24 2.47 13.33
N VAL A 57 14.31 1.85 12.80
CA VAL A 57 14.56 1.70 11.35
C VAL A 57 13.88 0.47 10.73
N GLY A 58 13.93 0.34 9.40
CA GLY A 58 13.52 -0.88 8.68
C GLY A 58 12.00 -1.11 8.64
N TRP A 59 11.21 -0.06 8.83
CA TRP A 59 9.76 -0.07 8.66
C TRP A 59 9.36 0.49 7.31
N TYR A 60 8.22 0.02 6.79
CA TYR A 60 7.71 0.41 5.47
C TYR A 60 6.22 0.77 5.53
N GLY A 61 5.81 1.73 4.72
CA GLY A 61 4.40 2.02 4.44
C GLY A 61 3.91 1.19 3.25
N LEU A 62 2.72 0.62 3.34
CA LEU A 62 2.00 0.04 2.19
C LEU A 62 1.05 1.10 1.63
N GLY A 63 1.23 1.46 0.36
CA GLY A 63 0.28 2.33 -0.33
C GLY A 63 0.87 3.13 -1.50
N PRO A 64 0.05 3.42 -2.52
CA PRO A 64 -1.31 2.91 -2.71
C PRO A 64 -1.33 1.43 -3.14
N VAL A 65 -2.49 0.78 -2.96
CA VAL A 65 -2.87 -0.46 -3.66
C VAL A 65 -4.03 -0.14 -4.59
N SER A 66 -3.87 -0.48 -5.86
CA SER A 66 -4.75 -0.08 -6.95
C SER A 66 -5.17 -1.31 -7.74
N VAL A 67 -6.46 -1.46 -8.02
CA VAL A 67 -6.97 -2.48 -8.96
C VAL A 67 -8.02 -1.80 -9.83
N LEU A 68 -7.91 -1.97 -11.15
CA LEU A 68 -8.88 -1.45 -12.11
C LEU A 68 -10.31 -1.89 -11.72
N PRO A 69 -11.32 -1.02 -11.82
CA PRO A 69 -12.69 -1.33 -11.35
C PRO A 69 -13.24 -2.67 -11.89
N ALA A 70 -13.04 -2.95 -13.17
CA ALA A 70 -13.48 -4.20 -13.81
C ALA A 70 -12.81 -5.49 -13.27
N TYR A 71 -11.74 -5.36 -12.48
CA TYR A 71 -10.96 -6.47 -11.92
C TYR A 71 -11.02 -6.52 -10.39
N GLN A 72 -11.80 -5.63 -9.76
CA GLN A 72 -12.01 -5.63 -8.31
C GLN A 72 -12.86 -6.84 -7.89
N GLY A 73 -12.73 -7.26 -6.62
CA GLY A 73 -13.43 -8.45 -6.10
C GLY A 73 -12.86 -9.80 -6.57
N MET A 74 -11.90 -9.82 -7.50
CA MET A 74 -11.27 -11.04 -8.02
C MET A 74 -10.04 -11.51 -7.23
N GLY A 75 -9.75 -10.90 -6.08
CA GLY A 75 -8.60 -11.27 -5.23
C GLY A 75 -7.24 -10.67 -5.64
N ILE A 76 -7.16 -9.91 -6.74
CA ILE A 76 -5.91 -9.32 -7.25
C ILE A 76 -5.23 -8.42 -6.21
N GLY A 77 -5.98 -7.53 -5.56
CA GLY A 77 -5.43 -6.64 -4.53
C GLY A 77 -4.82 -7.41 -3.35
N GLY A 78 -5.47 -8.50 -2.93
CA GLY A 78 -4.94 -9.36 -1.87
C GLY A 78 -3.68 -10.10 -2.29
N ALA A 79 -3.63 -10.63 -3.52
CA ALA A 79 -2.44 -11.28 -4.05
C ALA A 79 -1.22 -10.33 -4.12
N LEU A 80 -1.45 -9.08 -4.54
CA LEU A 80 -0.43 -8.03 -4.55
C LEU A 80 0.09 -7.70 -3.15
N ILE A 81 -0.80 -7.60 -2.15
CA ILE A 81 -0.42 -7.36 -0.76
C ILE A 81 0.44 -8.51 -0.22
N VAL A 82 0.00 -9.75 -0.38
CA VAL A 82 0.71 -10.93 0.11
C VAL A 82 2.12 -11.04 -0.50
N GLU A 83 2.23 -10.88 -1.82
CA GLU A 83 3.51 -10.94 -2.51
C GLU A 83 4.42 -9.75 -2.13
N GLY A 84 3.85 -8.55 -2.00
CA GLY A 84 4.59 -7.36 -1.55
C GLY A 84 5.20 -7.53 -0.16
N LEU A 85 4.40 -8.00 0.80
CA LEU A 85 4.86 -8.30 2.15
C LEU A 85 5.92 -9.41 2.16
N ALA A 86 5.77 -10.45 1.34
CA ALA A 86 6.77 -11.51 1.21
C ALA A 86 8.12 -10.97 0.71
N ARG A 87 8.12 -10.02 -0.23
CA ARG A 87 9.36 -9.35 -0.70
C ARG A 87 9.98 -8.46 0.36
N LEU A 88 9.17 -7.70 1.11
CA LEU A 88 9.69 -6.91 2.24
C LEU A 88 10.37 -7.80 3.28
N ARG A 89 9.78 -8.96 3.62
CA ARG A 89 10.43 -9.93 4.54
C ARG A 89 11.78 -10.41 4.02
N LYS A 90 11.90 -10.70 2.71
CA LYS A 90 13.18 -11.08 2.08
C LYS A 90 14.24 -9.97 2.12
N LEU A 91 13.81 -8.71 2.15
CA LEU A 91 14.69 -7.55 2.33
C LEU A 91 15.09 -7.30 3.79
N GLY A 92 14.59 -8.11 4.74
CA GLY A 92 14.86 -7.93 6.17
C GLY A 92 14.02 -6.83 6.82
N ALA A 93 12.85 -6.49 6.26
CA ALA A 93 11.93 -5.53 6.85
C ALA A 93 11.52 -5.96 8.27
N ARG A 94 11.46 -4.99 9.18
CA ARG A 94 11.10 -5.19 10.60
C ARG A 94 9.62 -4.95 10.88
N GLY A 95 8.94 -4.23 10.00
CA GLY A 95 7.51 -3.98 10.10
C GLY A 95 6.95 -3.31 8.86
N CYS A 96 5.62 -3.31 8.74
CA CYS A 96 4.89 -2.59 7.72
C CYS A 96 3.64 -1.97 8.33
N CYS A 97 3.37 -0.70 8.03
CA CYS A 97 2.19 0.03 8.47
C CYS A 97 1.39 0.55 7.27
N LEU A 98 0.13 0.90 7.49
CA LEU A 98 -0.75 1.50 6.50
C LEU A 98 -1.83 2.32 7.20
N VAL A 99 -2.54 3.10 6.40
CA VAL A 99 -3.80 3.73 6.78
C VAL A 99 -4.87 3.12 5.89
N GLY A 100 -5.93 2.55 6.47
CA GLY A 100 -7.02 2.00 5.69
C GLY A 100 -7.83 0.93 6.41
N HIS A 101 -9.02 0.65 5.85
CA HIS A 101 -10.10 -0.06 6.53
C HIS A 101 -9.65 -1.32 7.29
N PRO A 102 -9.74 -1.36 8.64
CA PRO A 102 -9.15 -2.42 9.47
C PRO A 102 -9.70 -3.81 9.14
N GLY A 103 -11.01 -3.90 8.85
CA GLY A 103 -11.64 -5.17 8.44
C GLY A 103 -11.13 -5.74 7.11
N TYR A 104 -10.52 -4.93 6.24
CA TYR A 104 -9.93 -5.41 5.00
C TYR A 104 -8.53 -5.95 5.23
N TYR A 105 -7.69 -5.23 5.98
CA TYR A 105 -6.26 -5.55 6.12
C TYR A 105 -5.95 -6.62 7.18
N GLY A 106 -6.85 -6.84 8.14
CA GLY A 106 -6.68 -7.90 9.15
C GLY A 106 -6.44 -9.30 8.56
N ARG A 107 -7.01 -9.59 7.39
CA ARG A 107 -6.80 -10.88 6.69
C ARG A 107 -5.35 -11.14 6.26
N PHE A 108 -4.51 -10.10 6.22
CA PHE A 108 -3.09 -10.20 5.86
C PHE A 108 -2.17 -10.14 7.08
N GLY A 109 -2.74 -10.12 8.30
CA GLY A 109 -1.99 -10.04 9.55
C GLY A 109 -1.66 -8.61 10.00
N PHE A 110 -2.33 -7.59 9.46
CA PHE A 110 -2.28 -6.24 10.03
C PHE A 110 -3.19 -6.18 11.25
N GLU A 111 -2.71 -5.50 12.29
CA GLU A 111 -3.41 -5.32 13.54
C GLU A 111 -3.34 -3.84 13.93
N HIS A 112 -4.36 -3.35 14.64
CA HIS A 112 -4.30 -2.04 15.26
C HIS A 112 -3.34 -2.11 16.45
N VAL A 113 -2.30 -1.27 16.46
CA VAL A 113 -1.27 -1.25 17.50
C VAL A 113 -1.39 0.06 18.27
N ASP A 114 -1.73 -0.04 19.56
CA ASP A 114 -1.81 1.13 20.43
C ASP A 114 -0.46 1.86 20.48
N GLY A 115 -0.51 3.18 20.28
CA GLY A 115 0.69 4.04 20.25
C GLY A 115 1.35 4.17 18.86
N LEU A 116 0.92 3.40 17.86
CA LEU A 116 1.30 3.64 16.46
C LEU A 116 0.27 4.54 15.80
N ALA A 117 0.61 5.82 15.62
CA ALA A 117 -0.28 6.82 15.03
C ALA A 117 0.45 7.71 14.01
N TYR A 118 -0.31 8.32 13.12
CA TYR A 118 0.17 9.32 12.17
C TYR A 118 -0.66 10.59 12.32
N GLU A 119 0.01 11.76 12.32
CA GLU A 119 -0.69 13.04 12.51
C GLU A 119 -1.73 13.26 11.40
N GLY A 120 -2.96 13.60 11.81
CA GLY A 120 -4.08 13.81 10.88
C GLY A 120 -4.81 12.54 10.45
N VAL A 121 -4.42 11.35 10.93
CA VAL A 121 -5.11 10.09 10.70
C VAL A 121 -5.87 9.68 11.97
N PRO A 122 -7.20 9.43 11.89
CA PRO A 122 -7.97 8.96 13.05
C PRO A 122 -7.46 7.59 13.54
N PRO A 123 -7.48 7.31 14.86
CA PRO A 123 -7.09 6.00 15.40
C PRO A 123 -7.92 4.83 14.86
N GLU A 124 -9.19 5.07 14.52
CA GLU A 124 -10.11 4.06 13.98
C GLU A 124 -9.89 3.70 12.49
N ALA A 125 -8.94 4.36 11.82
CA ALA A 125 -8.75 4.29 10.37
C ALA A 125 -8.00 3.04 9.87
#